data_AF-A0A661WKL4-F1
#
_entry.id   AF-A0A661WKL4-F1
#
_cell.length_a   1.000
_cell.length_b   1.000
_cell.length_c   1.000
_cell.angle_alpha   90.00
_cell.angle_beta   90.00
_cell.angle_gamma   90.00
#
_symmetry.space_group_name_H-M   'P 1'
#
loop_
_entity.id
_entity.type
_entity.pdbx_description
1 polymer ?
#
loop_
_entity_poly.entity_id
_entity_poly.type
_entity_poly.pdbx_seq_one_letter_code
_entity_poly.pdbx_strand_id
1 'polypeptide(L)'
;MAKAIGPDISFYQDDNATPEGVDFNEMKEHSDFVILRAGQSTWLDPDFKENWKAAKKAGLPRGSYWFYDSRTEPKRQAELWADALGDDWGELPLFADLEETYKGPYQGWEKWYAFLEYLKELMPKKEIVVYTNFYYWQAHAPDPNTQPDSLAYFHQYALWIARYKASEPMIPAPWGEDEWIFWQFTDHGDGTDYGVESKNIDLNYFNGTPEEFRERFHISDTPPVGGDKYKVDLSLREGPGSGYDAIGTLAQNEIIERLEASDDGEWFKIKREDGVEGWIALEYLIKQEQPEPNPDPEPDPIPDPDPEPDEQWGRVLANPRLNVREGAGVQYRVLGTLNHNQIVKILKFNDDKSWAKVLDEAEGGITGWCSIKYLLITDTPPTPEPEPEPEPEPEPEPNPDAEWYRVTAYALNVRKGPSTTFEIVGKLSRDEVVEKLDSNDDKKWFKIRNANDLIGWVSKNYLEETDPSSPGPDPEPEPDLSRLGRHQVTTNSLRVRREPEASDEVVGGRVLNDIRWVDADSDDGKWKKIKKDDLVGWCAANYLTRYP
;
A
#
# COMPACT_ATOMS: atom_id res chain seq x y z
N MET A 1 -19.20 -34.53 -12.78
CA MET A 1 -18.35 -34.01 -13.87
C MET A 1 -17.06 -33.50 -13.25
N ALA A 2 -15.96 -33.38 -13.99
CA ALA A 2 -14.73 -32.80 -13.45
C ALA A 2 -14.98 -31.33 -13.08
N LYS A 3 -14.46 -30.88 -11.94
CA LYS A 3 -14.49 -29.47 -11.55
C LYS A 3 -13.40 -28.71 -12.32
N ALA A 4 -13.61 -27.44 -12.61
CA ALA A 4 -12.55 -26.61 -13.16
C ALA A 4 -11.40 -26.51 -12.13
N ILE A 5 -10.16 -26.54 -12.60
CA ILE A 5 -8.97 -26.61 -11.76
C ILE A 5 -7.95 -25.56 -12.15
N GLY A 6 -7.23 -25.00 -11.18
CA GLY A 6 -6.14 -24.09 -11.46
C GLY A 6 -5.23 -23.89 -10.25
N PRO A 7 -3.94 -23.59 -10.48
CA PRO A 7 -3.03 -23.31 -9.39
C PRO A 7 -3.19 -21.89 -8.86
N ASP A 8 -2.74 -21.70 -7.63
CA ASP A 8 -2.31 -20.40 -7.15
C ASP A 8 -0.79 -20.42 -6.93
N ILE A 9 -0.11 -19.35 -7.34
CA ILE A 9 1.35 -19.28 -7.32
C ILE A 9 1.87 -17.92 -6.84
N SER A 10 3.13 -17.91 -6.46
CA SER A 10 3.91 -16.77 -5.98
C SER A 10 5.36 -16.90 -6.46
N PHE A 11 6.27 -16.02 -6.01
CA PHE A 11 7.69 -16.19 -6.32
C PHE A 11 8.31 -17.53 -5.86
N TYR A 12 7.65 -18.28 -4.97
CA TYR A 12 8.15 -19.58 -4.52
C TYR A 12 8.12 -20.66 -5.60
N GLN A 13 7.35 -20.45 -6.67
CA GLN A 13 7.22 -21.38 -7.79
C GLN A 13 8.32 -21.22 -8.86
N ASP A 14 9.13 -20.16 -8.74
CA ASP A 14 10.23 -19.84 -9.64
C ASP A 14 11.59 -20.01 -8.94
N ASP A 15 12.56 -20.64 -9.59
CA ASP A 15 13.95 -20.69 -9.12
C ASP A 15 14.74 -19.55 -9.76
N ASN A 16 14.88 -18.45 -9.02
CA ASN A 16 15.66 -17.29 -9.43
C ASN A 16 17.14 -17.58 -9.76
N ALA A 17 17.65 -18.80 -9.52
CA ALA A 17 18.97 -19.24 -9.95
C ALA A 17 19.02 -19.78 -11.40
N THR A 18 17.87 -20.03 -12.02
CA THR A 18 17.75 -20.51 -13.39
C THR A 18 17.26 -19.35 -14.30
N PRO A 19 17.58 -19.39 -15.60
CA PRO A 19 17.03 -18.44 -16.58
C PRO A 19 15.59 -18.78 -17.00
N GLU A 20 15.13 -19.99 -16.69
CA GLU A 20 13.77 -20.43 -16.94
C GLU A 20 12.81 -19.74 -15.96
N GLY A 21 11.64 -19.34 -16.45
CA GLY A 21 10.55 -18.84 -15.60
C GLY A 21 9.35 -19.77 -15.69
N VAL A 22 8.26 -19.43 -15.01
CA VAL A 22 6.99 -20.18 -15.13
C VAL A 22 6.51 -20.28 -16.60
N ASP A 23 6.33 -21.52 -17.09
CA ASP A 23 5.76 -21.78 -18.41
C ASP A 23 4.23 -21.80 -18.35
N PHE A 24 3.63 -20.63 -18.58
CA PHE A 24 2.17 -20.49 -18.62
C PHE A 24 1.49 -21.19 -19.80
N ASN A 25 2.22 -21.59 -20.84
CA ASN A 25 1.61 -22.42 -21.89
C ASN A 25 1.46 -23.86 -21.39
N GLU A 26 2.48 -24.40 -20.73
CA GLU A 26 2.38 -25.71 -20.08
C GLU A 26 1.30 -25.69 -18.99
N MET A 27 1.31 -24.67 -18.12
CA MET A 27 0.28 -24.51 -17.08
C MET A 27 -1.14 -24.55 -17.64
N LYS A 28 -1.37 -23.90 -18.79
CA LYS A 28 -2.68 -23.84 -19.46
C LYS A 28 -3.14 -25.19 -20.01
N GLU A 29 -2.24 -26.08 -20.40
CA GLU A 29 -2.63 -27.41 -20.88
C GLU A 29 -3.25 -28.26 -19.76
N HIS A 30 -2.99 -27.91 -18.49
CA HIS A 30 -3.47 -28.64 -17.30
C HIS A 30 -4.38 -27.82 -16.38
N SER A 31 -4.65 -26.55 -16.72
CA SER A 31 -5.39 -25.61 -15.86
C SER A 31 -6.40 -24.77 -16.63
N ASP A 32 -7.55 -24.53 -15.99
CA ASP A 32 -8.59 -23.62 -16.46
C ASP A 32 -8.32 -22.16 -16.07
N PHE A 33 -7.50 -21.94 -15.03
CA PHE A 33 -7.17 -20.62 -14.49
C PHE A 33 -5.85 -20.61 -13.71
N VAL A 34 -5.39 -19.42 -13.33
CA VAL A 34 -4.30 -19.22 -12.35
C VAL A 34 -4.61 -18.06 -11.41
N ILE A 35 -4.22 -18.17 -10.13
CA ILE A 35 -4.26 -17.05 -9.17
C ILE A 35 -2.82 -16.66 -8.79
N LEU A 36 -2.47 -15.39 -8.91
CA LEU A 36 -1.08 -14.92 -8.78
C LEU A 36 -0.92 -13.99 -7.58
N ARG A 37 0.06 -14.23 -6.69
CA ARG A 37 0.33 -13.29 -5.60
C ARG A 37 0.78 -11.96 -6.16
N ALA A 38 0.07 -10.89 -5.84
CA ALA A 38 0.48 -9.53 -6.17
C ALA A 38 1.49 -8.96 -5.15
N GLY A 39 1.30 -9.25 -3.87
CA GLY A 39 2.19 -8.75 -2.82
C GLY A 39 1.74 -9.10 -1.40
N GLN A 40 2.47 -8.51 -0.46
CA GLN A 40 2.26 -8.64 0.98
C GLN A 40 2.83 -7.40 1.68
N SER A 41 2.18 -6.91 2.74
CA SER A 41 2.72 -5.81 3.57
C SER A 41 3.04 -4.56 2.71
N THR A 42 4.30 -4.17 2.58
CA THR A 42 4.74 -3.03 1.77
C THR A 42 5.53 -3.43 0.52
N TRP A 43 5.46 -4.69 0.09
CA TRP A 43 6.25 -5.19 -1.04
C TRP A 43 5.39 -6.00 -2.03
N LEU A 44 5.76 -5.90 -3.30
CA LEU A 44 5.17 -6.69 -4.38
C LEU A 44 5.91 -8.00 -4.52
N ASP A 45 5.18 -9.05 -4.85
CA ASP A 45 5.79 -10.30 -5.27
C ASP A 45 6.67 -10.02 -6.52
N PRO A 46 7.97 -10.34 -6.47
CA PRO A 46 8.94 -9.93 -7.49
C PRO A 46 8.59 -10.46 -8.88
N ASP A 47 7.91 -11.60 -8.95
CA ASP A 47 7.61 -12.28 -10.22
C ASP A 47 6.22 -11.90 -10.73
N PHE A 48 5.42 -11.19 -9.93
CA PHE A 48 4.02 -10.87 -10.25
C PHE A 48 3.88 -10.19 -11.61
N LYS A 49 4.64 -9.12 -11.90
CA LYS A 49 4.45 -8.34 -13.12
C LYS A 49 4.72 -9.15 -14.39
N GLU A 50 5.72 -10.03 -14.35
CA GLU A 50 6.07 -10.87 -15.49
C GLU A 50 5.10 -12.04 -15.61
N ASN A 51 4.76 -12.70 -14.49
CA ASN A 51 3.74 -13.75 -14.45
C ASN A 51 2.36 -13.26 -14.89
N TRP A 52 1.96 -12.05 -14.48
CA TRP A 52 0.69 -11.41 -14.84
C TRP A 52 0.58 -11.24 -16.36
N LYS A 53 1.64 -10.77 -17.01
CA LYS A 53 1.69 -10.60 -18.47
C LYS A 53 1.79 -11.95 -19.20
N ALA A 54 2.60 -12.87 -18.69
CA ALA A 54 2.84 -14.16 -19.31
C ALA A 54 1.60 -15.05 -19.30
N ALA A 55 0.86 -15.11 -18.18
CA ALA A 55 -0.43 -15.79 -18.08
C ALA A 55 -1.45 -15.24 -19.08
N LYS A 56 -1.57 -13.90 -19.18
CA LYS A 56 -2.43 -13.24 -20.18
C LYS A 56 -2.06 -13.63 -21.60
N LYS A 57 -0.75 -13.63 -21.91
CA LYS A 57 -0.23 -13.96 -23.23
C LYS A 57 -0.49 -15.43 -23.61
N ALA A 58 -0.43 -16.35 -22.64
CA ALA A 58 -0.84 -17.74 -22.84
C ALA A 58 -2.36 -17.88 -23.03
N GLY A 59 -3.14 -16.87 -22.63
CA GLY A 59 -4.60 -16.90 -22.64
C GLY A 59 -5.16 -17.75 -21.50
N LEU A 60 -4.47 -17.80 -20.36
CA LEU A 60 -4.92 -18.43 -19.14
C LEU A 60 -5.61 -17.37 -18.27
N PRO A 61 -6.92 -17.51 -17.95
CA PRO A 61 -7.64 -16.59 -17.07
C PRO A 61 -6.93 -16.44 -15.73
N ARG A 62 -6.71 -15.20 -15.29
CA ARG A 62 -5.89 -14.91 -14.11
C ARG A 62 -6.61 -14.03 -13.10
N GLY A 63 -6.41 -14.38 -11.84
CA GLY A 63 -6.77 -13.58 -10.67
C GLY A 63 -5.52 -13.19 -9.91
N SER A 64 -5.61 -12.16 -9.08
CA SER A 64 -4.51 -11.83 -8.18
C SER A 64 -4.94 -12.02 -6.73
N TYR A 65 -4.00 -12.39 -5.86
CA TYR A 65 -4.23 -12.41 -4.42
C TYR A 65 -3.24 -11.50 -3.69
N TRP A 66 -3.67 -11.00 -2.53
CA TRP A 66 -2.81 -10.21 -1.65
C TRP A 66 -2.81 -10.83 -0.26
N PHE A 67 -1.63 -11.20 0.21
CA PHE A 67 -1.43 -11.74 1.56
C PHE A 67 -1.55 -10.57 2.56
N TYR A 68 -2.66 -10.50 3.28
CA TYR A 68 -2.86 -9.45 4.26
C TYR A 68 -1.85 -9.55 5.41
N ASP A 69 -1.20 -8.44 5.74
CA ASP A 69 -0.18 -8.40 6.78
C ASP A 69 -0.55 -7.42 7.87
N SER A 70 -0.85 -7.91 9.09
CA SER A 70 -1.27 -7.08 10.23
C SER A 70 -0.21 -6.07 10.70
N ARG A 71 1.03 -6.15 10.21
CA ARG A 71 2.10 -5.20 10.53
C ARG A 71 2.00 -3.89 9.75
N THR A 72 1.20 -3.87 8.69
CA THR A 72 1.06 -2.73 7.77
C THR A 72 -0.38 -2.23 7.75
N GLU A 73 -0.55 -0.92 7.59
CA GLU A 73 -1.86 -0.30 7.53
C GLU A 73 -2.72 -0.89 6.38
N PRO A 74 -4.00 -1.19 6.61
CA PRO A 74 -4.92 -1.71 5.61
C PRO A 74 -4.96 -0.88 4.32
N LYS A 75 -5.05 0.45 4.45
CA LYS A 75 -5.13 1.36 3.30
C LYS A 75 -3.92 1.22 2.39
N ARG A 76 -2.72 1.21 2.99
CA ARG A 76 -1.46 1.10 2.24
C ARG A 76 -1.36 -0.22 1.47
N GLN A 77 -1.85 -1.30 2.04
CA GLN A 77 -1.89 -2.61 1.36
C GLN A 77 -2.86 -2.60 0.18
N ALA A 78 -4.05 -2.00 0.34
CA ALA A 78 -5.04 -1.88 -0.73
C ALA A 78 -4.53 -1.00 -1.89
N GLU A 79 -3.89 0.13 -1.59
CA GLU A 79 -3.24 1.01 -2.58
C GLU A 79 -2.17 0.26 -3.37
N LEU A 80 -1.26 -0.47 -2.68
CA LEU A 80 -0.19 -1.21 -3.36
C LEU A 80 -0.74 -2.33 -4.26
N TRP A 81 -1.83 -2.97 -3.86
CA TRP A 81 -2.47 -3.99 -4.69
C TRP A 81 -3.11 -3.38 -5.93
N ALA A 82 -3.85 -2.28 -5.78
CA ALA A 82 -4.42 -1.53 -6.90
C ALA A 82 -3.32 -1.05 -7.87
N ASP A 83 -2.24 -0.47 -7.34
CA ASP A 83 -1.08 -0.01 -8.11
C ASP A 83 -0.38 -1.15 -8.86
N ALA A 84 -0.31 -2.35 -8.27
CA ALA A 84 0.28 -3.52 -8.91
C ALA A 84 -0.49 -3.96 -10.16
N LEU A 85 -1.82 -3.85 -10.11
CA LEU A 85 -2.73 -4.21 -11.20
C LEU A 85 -2.84 -3.11 -12.27
N GLY A 86 -2.75 -1.84 -11.87
CA GLY A 86 -2.93 -0.70 -12.77
C GLY A 86 -4.28 -0.77 -13.49
N ASP A 87 -4.27 -0.67 -14.82
CA ASP A 87 -5.47 -0.75 -15.66
C ASP A 87 -5.87 -2.19 -16.02
N ASP A 88 -5.09 -3.19 -15.60
CA ASP A 88 -5.26 -4.59 -15.98
C ASP A 88 -5.65 -5.45 -14.77
N TRP A 89 -6.92 -5.36 -14.36
CA TRP A 89 -7.44 -6.03 -13.17
C TRP A 89 -7.63 -7.55 -13.30
N GLY A 90 -7.32 -8.12 -14.46
CA GLY A 90 -7.44 -9.56 -14.73
C GLY A 90 -8.89 -10.00 -14.93
N GLU A 91 -9.06 -11.28 -15.30
CA GLU A 91 -10.35 -11.86 -15.65
C GLU A 91 -11.10 -12.35 -14.40
N LEU A 92 -10.37 -12.74 -13.34
CA LEU A 92 -10.95 -13.29 -12.10
C LEU A 92 -11.01 -12.23 -10.99
N PRO A 93 -11.72 -12.49 -9.87
CA PRO A 93 -11.80 -11.59 -8.73
C PRO A 93 -10.45 -11.22 -8.10
N LEU A 94 -10.50 -10.26 -7.18
CA LEU A 94 -9.43 -10.01 -6.21
C LEU A 94 -9.56 -11.02 -5.07
N PHE A 95 -8.49 -11.73 -4.74
CA PHE A 95 -8.49 -12.74 -3.68
C PHE A 95 -7.78 -12.21 -2.42
N ALA A 96 -8.54 -11.73 -1.45
CA ALA A 96 -8.01 -11.20 -0.19
C ALA A 96 -7.62 -12.36 0.72
N ASP A 97 -6.32 -12.59 0.88
CA ASP A 97 -5.79 -13.68 1.68
C ASP A 97 -5.66 -13.26 3.16
N LEU A 98 -6.54 -13.82 3.99
CA LEU A 98 -6.70 -13.54 5.41
C LEU A 98 -6.32 -14.76 6.25
N GLU A 99 -5.02 -14.99 6.44
CA GLU A 99 -4.53 -16.12 7.27
C GLU A 99 -3.28 -15.81 8.13
N GLU A 100 -2.93 -14.53 8.26
CA GLU A 100 -1.70 -14.10 8.90
C GLU A 100 -1.64 -14.35 10.42
N THR A 101 -0.44 -14.55 10.97
CA THR A 101 -0.23 -14.73 12.43
C THR A 101 0.84 -13.82 13.02
N TYR A 102 1.12 -12.69 12.36
CA TYR A 102 2.21 -11.78 12.69
C TYR A 102 1.92 -10.90 13.92
N LYS A 103 0.66 -10.79 14.34
CA LYS A 103 0.23 -10.04 15.53
C LYS A 103 0.64 -8.56 15.51
N GLY A 104 0.59 -7.95 14.32
CA GLY A 104 0.85 -6.52 14.17
C GLY A 104 -0.30 -5.64 14.70
N PRO A 105 -0.11 -4.32 14.72
CA PRO A 105 -1.10 -3.36 15.23
C PRO A 105 -2.39 -3.32 14.40
N TYR A 106 -2.40 -3.86 13.18
CA TYR A 106 -3.55 -3.94 12.29
C TYR A 106 -4.12 -5.36 12.17
N GLN A 107 -4.01 -6.16 13.24
CA GLN A 107 -4.70 -7.45 13.33
C GLN A 107 -6.18 -7.25 13.69
N GLY A 108 -7.00 -8.27 13.43
CA GLY A 108 -8.42 -8.29 13.80
C GLY A 108 -9.35 -7.94 12.64
N TRP A 109 -10.58 -8.46 12.72
CA TRP A 109 -11.56 -8.38 11.64
C TRP A 109 -11.97 -6.95 11.29
N GLU A 110 -11.90 -6.00 12.23
CA GLU A 110 -12.18 -4.58 11.95
C GLU A 110 -11.18 -3.99 10.96
N LYS A 111 -9.95 -4.53 10.94
CA LYS A 111 -8.89 -4.10 10.01
C LYS A 111 -9.04 -4.78 8.65
N TRP A 112 -9.52 -6.01 8.62
CA TRP A 112 -9.96 -6.66 7.39
C TRP A 112 -11.15 -5.94 6.76
N TYR A 113 -12.13 -5.53 7.57
CA TYR A 113 -13.25 -4.69 7.12
C TYR A 113 -12.72 -3.43 6.41
N ALA A 114 -11.81 -2.70 7.07
CA ALA A 114 -11.23 -1.49 6.48
C ALA A 114 -10.45 -1.79 5.18
N PHE A 115 -9.63 -2.85 5.17
CA PHE A 115 -8.91 -3.29 3.97
C PHE A 115 -9.86 -3.54 2.79
N LEU A 116 -10.95 -4.27 3.02
CA LEU A 116 -11.93 -4.61 1.99
C LEU A 116 -12.74 -3.40 1.51
N GLU A 117 -13.06 -2.45 2.40
CA GLU A 117 -13.71 -1.19 2.00
C GLU A 117 -12.78 -0.32 1.13
N TYR A 118 -11.49 -0.22 1.47
CA TYR A 118 -10.52 0.48 0.61
C TYR A 118 -10.38 -0.17 -0.77
N LEU A 119 -10.40 -1.50 -0.86
CA LEU A 119 -10.40 -2.18 -2.16
C LEU A 119 -11.65 -1.85 -2.98
N LYS A 120 -12.83 -1.74 -2.34
CA LYS A 120 -14.08 -1.34 -3.02
C LYS A 120 -14.03 0.09 -3.53
N GLU A 121 -13.38 1.00 -2.80
CA GLU A 121 -13.17 2.39 -3.23
C GLU A 121 -12.19 2.49 -4.40
N LEU A 122 -11.06 1.77 -4.34
CA LEU A 122 -9.98 1.83 -5.33
C LEU A 122 -10.31 1.09 -6.63
N MET A 123 -10.97 -0.06 -6.53
CA MET A 123 -11.31 -0.92 -7.67
C MET A 123 -12.83 -1.17 -7.72
N PRO A 124 -13.64 -0.11 -7.90
CA PRO A 124 -15.09 -0.23 -7.88
C PRO A 124 -15.54 -1.16 -9.00
N LYS A 125 -16.49 -2.05 -8.68
CA LYS A 125 -17.06 -3.11 -9.56
C LYS A 125 -16.18 -4.35 -9.73
N LYS A 126 -14.96 -4.38 -9.19
CA LYS A 126 -14.19 -5.62 -9.16
C LYS A 126 -14.70 -6.50 -8.01
N GLU A 127 -15.03 -7.76 -8.33
CA GLU A 127 -15.43 -8.72 -7.31
C GLU A 127 -14.26 -9.02 -6.37
N ILE A 128 -14.56 -9.15 -5.08
CA ILE A 128 -13.60 -9.55 -4.05
C ILE A 128 -14.04 -10.91 -3.49
N VAL A 129 -13.09 -11.82 -3.40
CA VAL A 129 -13.19 -13.15 -2.78
C VAL A 129 -12.31 -13.16 -1.55
N VAL A 130 -12.82 -13.68 -0.43
CA VAL A 130 -12.01 -13.88 0.78
C VAL A 130 -11.39 -15.26 0.72
N TYR A 131 -10.07 -15.32 0.93
CA TYR A 131 -9.34 -16.55 1.16
C TYR A 131 -8.97 -16.72 2.63
N THR A 132 -9.13 -17.94 3.14
CA THR A 132 -8.78 -18.33 4.52
C THR A 132 -8.82 -19.85 4.64
N ASN A 133 -8.32 -20.39 5.76
CA ASN A 133 -8.71 -21.71 6.24
C ASN A 133 -9.79 -21.63 7.34
N PHE A 134 -10.50 -22.73 7.57
CA PHE A 134 -11.64 -22.79 8.49
C PHE A 134 -11.28 -22.41 9.94
N TYR A 135 -10.19 -22.98 10.48
CA TYR A 135 -9.83 -22.78 11.89
C TYR A 135 -9.30 -21.37 12.15
N TYR A 136 -8.57 -20.82 11.18
CA TYR A 136 -8.13 -19.44 11.23
C TYR A 136 -9.34 -18.50 11.25
N TRP A 137 -10.27 -18.67 10.31
CA TRP A 137 -11.48 -17.84 10.27
C TRP A 137 -12.26 -17.91 11.59
N GLN A 138 -12.52 -19.11 12.10
CA GLN A 138 -13.23 -19.28 13.38
C GLN A 138 -12.55 -18.56 14.57
N ALA A 139 -11.22 -18.47 14.56
CA ALA A 139 -10.47 -17.86 15.65
C ALA A 139 -10.38 -16.33 15.56
N HIS A 140 -10.57 -15.75 14.38
CA HIS A 140 -10.20 -14.36 14.09
C HIS A 140 -11.31 -13.50 13.48
N ALA A 141 -12.31 -14.12 12.84
CA ALA A 141 -13.50 -13.43 12.36
C ALA A 141 -14.42 -13.02 13.53
N PRO A 142 -15.43 -12.15 13.29
CA PRO A 142 -16.37 -11.77 14.34
C PRO A 142 -17.07 -13.00 14.93
N ASP A 143 -17.18 -13.06 16.26
CA ASP A 143 -17.78 -14.20 16.93
C ASP A 143 -19.30 -14.27 16.60
N PRO A 144 -19.82 -15.42 16.13
CA PRO A 144 -21.20 -15.52 15.66
C PRO A 144 -22.25 -15.33 16.78
N ASN A 145 -21.88 -15.51 18.04
CA ASN A 145 -22.82 -15.39 19.17
C ASN A 145 -22.84 -13.98 19.75
N THR A 146 -21.76 -13.23 19.59
CA THR A 146 -21.57 -11.90 20.22
C THR A 146 -21.48 -10.76 19.21
N GLN A 147 -21.11 -11.05 17.96
CA GLN A 147 -20.92 -10.08 16.87
C GLN A 147 -21.58 -10.55 15.54
N PRO A 148 -22.85 -11.01 15.55
CA PRO A 148 -23.50 -11.58 14.36
C PRO A 148 -23.66 -10.59 13.20
N ASP A 149 -23.91 -9.30 13.47
CA ASP A 149 -24.05 -8.28 12.43
C ASP A 149 -22.70 -7.99 11.73
N SER A 150 -21.61 -7.93 12.50
CA SER A 150 -20.26 -7.81 11.97
C SER A 150 -19.87 -9.05 11.15
N LEU A 151 -20.28 -10.25 11.58
CA LEU A 151 -20.03 -11.47 10.83
C LEU A 151 -20.81 -11.47 9.50
N ALA A 152 -22.07 -11.01 9.53
CA ALA A 152 -22.94 -10.94 8.36
C ALA A 152 -22.39 -10.01 7.27
N TYR A 153 -21.63 -8.97 7.63
CA TYR A 153 -20.92 -8.13 6.66
C TYR A 153 -20.05 -8.97 5.71
N PHE A 154 -19.32 -9.96 6.20
CA PHE A 154 -18.40 -10.74 5.38
C PHE A 154 -19.11 -11.69 4.40
N HIS A 155 -20.41 -11.96 4.59
CA HIS A 155 -21.20 -12.82 3.71
C HIS A 155 -21.38 -12.26 2.29
N GLN A 156 -21.16 -10.95 2.12
CA GLN A 156 -21.22 -10.32 0.80
C GLN A 156 -20.07 -10.76 -0.14
N TYR A 157 -18.99 -11.33 0.43
CA TYR A 157 -17.84 -11.80 -0.33
C TYR A 157 -17.95 -13.30 -0.58
N ALA A 158 -17.60 -13.74 -1.79
CA ALA A 158 -17.49 -15.18 -2.05
C ALA A 158 -16.27 -15.76 -1.32
N LEU A 159 -16.30 -17.06 -1.04
CA LEU A 159 -15.27 -17.75 -0.24
C LEU A 159 -14.36 -18.64 -1.10
N TRP A 160 -13.06 -18.43 -0.96
CA TRP A 160 -12.01 -19.37 -1.34
C TRP A 160 -11.47 -20.04 -0.07
N ILE A 161 -11.77 -21.32 0.14
CA ILE A 161 -11.43 -22.01 1.38
C ILE A 161 -10.24 -22.93 1.20
N ALA A 162 -9.27 -22.87 2.12
CA ALA A 162 -8.19 -23.85 2.22
C ALA A 162 -8.57 -25.03 3.12
N ARG A 163 -8.47 -26.24 2.58
CA ARG A 163 -8.57 -27.49 3.36
C ARG A 163 -7.91 -28.64 2.62
N TYR A 164 -6.77 -29.10 3.12
CA TYR A 164 -5.99 -30.15 2.45
C TYR A 164 -6.35 -31.55 2.93
N LYS A 165 -6.07 -32.55 2.09
CA LYS A 165 -6.20 -33.99 2.42
C LYS A 165 -7.62 -34.38 2.86
N ALA A 166 -8.63 -33.65 2.39
CA ALA A 166 -10.04 -33.88 2.65
C ALA A 166 -10.80 -34.21 1.37
N SER A 167 -11.91 -34.95 1.48
CA SER A 167 -12.80 -35.23 0.36
C SER A 167 -13.79 -34.10 0.06
N GLU A 168 -13.93 -33.16 1.00
CA GLU A 168 -14.85 -32.03 0.93
C GLU A 168 -14.27 -30.83 1.71
N PRO A 169 -14.57 -29.59 1.32
CA PRO A 169 -14.16 -28.41 2.10
C PRO A 169 -14.91 -28.34 3.43
N MET A 170 -14.46 -27.47 4.33
CA MET A 170 -15.14 -27.19 5.60
C MET A 170 -15.43 -25.70 5.64
N ILE A 171 -16.70 -25.35 5.58
CA ILE A 171 -17.12 -23.96 5.38
C ILE A 171 -17.50 -23.32 6.71
N PRO A 172 -16.86 -22.21 7.12
CA PRO A 172 -17.25 -21.51 8.33
C PRO A 172 -18.40 -20.53 8.07
N ALA A 173 -19.15 -20.19 9.12
CA ALA A 173 -20.07 -19.06 9.08
C ALA A 173 -19.30 -17.75 8.73
N PRO A 174 -19.89 -16.79 8.00
CA PRO A 174 -21.31 -16.70 7.68
C PRO A 174 -21.76 -17.56 6.50
N TRP A 175 -20.84 -18.19 5.77
CA TRP A 175 -21.15 -19.00 4.60
C TRP A 175 -21.81 -20.33 4.98
N GLY A 176 -22.77 -20.75 4.15
CA GLY A 176 -23.38 -22.07 4.19
C GLY A 176 -22.46 -23.18 3.64
N GLU A 177 -22.86 -24.44 3.87
CA GLU A 177 -22.06 -25.64 3.55
C GLU A 177 -21.63 -25.73 2.07
N ASP A 178 -22.43 -25.20 1.14
CA ASP A 178 -22.15 -25.15 -0.30
C ASP A 178 -21.74 -23.76 -0.81
N GLU A 179 -21.63 -22.75 0.07
CA GLU A 179 -21.34 -21.36 -0.29
C GLU A 179 -19.83 -21.08 -0.35
N TRP A 180 -19.16 -21.76 -1.27
CA TRP A 180 -17.77 -21.51 -1.63
C TRP A 180 -17.62 -21.48 -3.16
N ILE A 181 -16.70 -20.66 -3.65
CA ILE A 181 -16.42 -20.52 -5.08
C ILE A 181 -15.11 -21.18 -5.48
N PHE A 182 -14.11 -21.19 -4.61
CA PHE A 182 -12.87 -21.96 -4.77
C PHE A 182 -12.53 -22.78 -3.53
N TRP A 183 -11.89 -23.92 -3.74
CA TRP A 183 -11.36 -24.77 -2.67
C TRP A 183 -9.92 -25.14 -2.99
N GLN A 184 -8.97 -24.62 -2.19
CA GLN A 184 -7.58 -25.08 -2.22
C GLN A 184 -7.50 -26.42 -1.50
N PHE A 185 -7.36 -27.48 -2.29
CA PHE A 185 -7.50 -28.86 -1.80
C PHE A 185 -6.15 -29.55 -1.56
N THR A 186 -5.06 -28.98 -2.08
CA THR A 186 -3.70 -29.50 -1.89
C THR A 186 -2.66 -28.41 -2.11
N ASP A 187 -1.58 -28.52 -1.34
CA ASP A 187 -0.30 -27.80 -1.44
C ASP A 187 0.82 -28.71 -2.00
N HIS A 188 0.45 -29.89 -2.51
CA HIS A 188 1.35 -30.94 -2.99
C HIS A 188 1.00 -31.39 -4.42
N GLY A 189 0.48 -30.50 -5.27
CA GLY A 189 0.46 -30.75 -6.72
C GLY A 189 1.90 -30.93 -7.24
N ASP A 190 2.11 -31.70 -8.30
CA ASP A 190 3.43 -31.78 -8.93
C ASP A 190 3.64 -30.52 -9.77
N GLY A 191 4.46 -29.58 -9.28
CA GLY A 191 4.65 -28.31 -9.96
C GLY A 191 5.25 -28.45 -11.37
N THR A 192 6.01 -29.51 -11.63
CA THR A 192 6.61 -29.72 -12.95
C THR A 192 5.58 -30.04 -14.02
N ASP A 193 4.45 -30.64 -13.65
CA ASP A 193 3.30 -30.86 -14.54
C ASP A 193 2.60 -29.53 -14.92
N TYR A 194 2.80 -28.47 -14.15
CA TYR A 194 2.17 -27.15 -14.36
C TYR A 194 3.17 -26.09 -14.87
N GLY A 195 4.35 -26.50 -15.32
CA GLY A 195 5.35 -25.57 -15.88
C GLY A 195 6.02 -24.67 -14.84
N VAL A 196 5.98 -25.02 -13.54
CA VAL A 196 6.76 -24.34 -12.49
C VAL A 196 7.99 -25.16 -12.10
N GLU A 197 8.99 -24.51 -11.51
CA GLU A 197 10.24 -25.17 -11.11
C GLU A 197 10.19 -25.77 -9.71
N SER A 198 9.29 -25.28 -8.86
CA SER A 198 9.04 -25.88 -7.56
C SER A 198 8.45 -27.28 -7.72
N LYS A 199 8.84 -28.20 -6.84
CA LYS A 199 8.27 -29.55 -6.82
C LYS A 199 6.79 -29.56 -6.45
N ASN A 200 6.39 -28.64 -5.59
CA ASN A 200 5.04 -28.54 -5.07
C ASN A 200 4.37 -27.30 -5.64
N ILE A 201 3.08 -27.42 -5.95
CA ILE A 201 2.21 -26.33 -6.34
C ILE A 201 0.85 -26.46 -5.63
N ASP A 202 0.28 -25.32 -5.26
CA ASP A 202 -1.06 -25.24 -4.69
C ASP A 202 -2.10 -25.43 -5.80
N LEU A 203 -3.11 -26.26 -5.56
CA LEU A 203 -4.17 -26.53 -6.54
C LEU A 203 -5.55 -26.29 -5.96
N ASN A 204 -6.40 -25.70 -6.81
CA ASN A 204 -7.71 -25.21 -6.46
C ASN A 204 -8.77 -25.80 -7.37
N TYR A 205 -9.89 -26.21 -6.78
CA TYR A 205 -11.11 -26.43 -7.54
C TYR A 205 -11.97 -25.18 -7.54
N PHE A 206 -12.52 -24.82 -8.69
CA PHE A 206 -13.72 -24.00 -8.76
C PHE A 206 -14.95 -24.85 -8.38
N ASN A 207 -15.96 -24.24 -7.77
CA ASN A 207 -17.22 -24.92 -7.45
C ASN A 207 -18.15 -25.08 -8.67
N GLY A 208 -17.66 -25.76 -9.72
CA GLY A 208 -18.40 -26.02 -10.95
C GLY A 208 -17.52 -26.66 -12.01
N THR A 209 -18.09 -27.03 -13.16
CA THR A 209 -17.35 -27.54 -14.32
C THR A 209 -16.55 -26.42 -15.01
N PRO A 210 -15.59 -26.75 -15.90
CA PRO A 210 -14.93 -25.77 -16.75
C PRO A 210 -15.91 -24.85 -17.52
N GLU A 211 -17.01 -25.39 -18.03
CA GLU A 211 -18.02 -24.58 -18.72
C GLU A 211 -18.71 -23.58 -17.78
N GLU A 212 -19.08 -24.02 -16.58
CA GLU A 212 -19.69 -23.17 -15.55
C GLU A 212 -18.71 -22.08 -15.05
N PHE A 213 -17.43 -22.43 -14.91
CA PHE A 213 -16.35 -21.47 -14.59
C PHE A 213 -16.27 -20.36 -15.64
N ARG A 214 -16.23 -20.75 -16.91
CA ARG A 214 -16.11 -19.81 -18.03
C ARG A 214 -17.35 -18.93 -18.16
N GLU A 215 -18.54 -19.48 -17.96
CA GLU A 215 -19.78 -18.71 -17.94
C GLU A 215 -19.78 -17.69 -16.80
N ARG A 216 -19.41 -18.11 -15.59
CA ARG A 216 -19.39 -17.26 -14.38
C ARG A 216 -18.44 -16.07 -14.49
N PHE A 217 -17.28 -16.26 -15.10
CA PHE A 217 -16.26 -15.22 -15.25
C PHE A 217 -16.21 -14.62 -16.66
N HIS A 218 -17.21 -14.92 -17.50
CA HIS A 218 -17.33 -14.40 -18.86
C HIS A 218 -16.08 -14.66 -19.73
N ILE A 219 -15.48 -15.84 -19.58
CA ILE A 219 -14.29 -16.26 -20.32
C ILE A 219 -14.70 -16.73 -21.73
N SER A 220 -14.25 -16.01 -22.76
CA SER A 220 -14.50 -16.37 -24.16
C SER A 220 -13.32 -17.14 -24.77
N ASP A 221 -13.60 -18.25 -25.44
CA ASP A 221 -12.63 -18.99 -26.29
C ASP A 221 -12.47 -18.33 -27.66
N THR A 222 -13.44 -17.49 -28.03
CA THR A 222 -13.38 -16.73 -29.26
C THR A 222 -12.71 -15.39 -28.96
N PRO A 223 -11.55 -15.10 -29.59
CA PRO A 223 -11.08 -13.73 -29.68
C PRO A 223 -12.24 -12.87 -30.22
N PRO A 224 -12.37 -11.61 -29.80
CA PRO A 224 -13.33 -10.70 -30.42
C PRO A 224 -13.17 -10.76 -31.94
N VAL A 225 -14.24 -11.13 -32.64
CA VAL A 225 -14.24 -11.26 -34.10
C VAL A 225 -14.02 -9.88 -34.69
N GLY A 226 -12.82 -9.63 -35.21
CA GLY A 226 -12.51 -8.43 -35.97
C GLY A 226 -11.08 -8.41 -36.50
N GLY A 227 -10.93 -8.67 -37.81
CA GLY A 227 -9.81 -8.17 -38.62
C GLY A 227 -8.69 -9.17 -38.88
N ASP A 228 -8.30 -9.26 -40.16
CA ASP A 228 -7.15 -10.01 -40.67
C ASP A 228 -5.86 -9.75 -39.87
N LYS A 229 -5.02 -10.79 -39.75
CA LYS A 229 -3.71 -10.69 -39.09
C LYS A 229 -2.76 -9.80 -39.90
N TYR A 230 -2.26 -8.74 -39.26
CA TYR A 230 -1.06 -8.02 -39.68
C TYR A 230 -0.06 -7.91 -38.54
N LYS A 231 1.23 -8.02 -38.88
CA LYS A 231 2.33 -7.69 -37.96
C LYS A 231 2.52 -6.17 -38.05
N VAL A 232 2.21 -5.44 -36.98
CA VAL A 232 2.52 -4.01 -36.90
C VAL A 232 3.74 -3.81 -36.02
N ASP A 233 4.79 -3.34 -36.67
CA ASP A 233 5.96 -2.69 -36.06
C ASP A 233 5.70 -1.18 -36.11
N LEU A 234 6.21 -0.39 -35.15
CA LEU A 234 6.05 1.07 -34.98
C LEU A 234 6.69 1.87 -36.13
N SER A 235 6.29 1.56 -37.36
CA SER A 235 6.87 2.06 -38.60
C SER A 235 6.33 3.45 -38.90
N LEU A 236 7.24 4.40 -39.06
CA LEU A 236 6.98 5.69 -39.67
C LEU A 236 6.89 5.49 -41.19
N ARG A 237 5.82 5.98 -41.84
CA ARG A 237 5.50 5.68 -43.25
C ARG A 237 5.44 6.92 -44.14
N GLU A 238 5.57 6.73 -45.45
CA GLU A 238 5.44 7.81 -46.44
C GLU A 238 4.02 8.39 -46.54
N GLY A 239 2.99 7.60 -46.19
CA GLY A 239 1.59 7.99 -46.28
C GLY A 239 0.69 7.34 -45.22
N PRO A 240 -0.55 7.82 -45.05
CA PRO A 240 -1.49 7.36 -44.04
C PRO A 240 -2.08 6.00 -44.43
N GLY A 241 -1.44 4.91 -44.02
CA GLY A 241 -1.92 3.56 -44.25
C GLY A 241 -0.83 2.49 -44.19
N SER A 242 -1.22 1.27 -43.85
CA SER A 242 -0.32 0.11 -43.77
C SER A 242 0.25 -0.33 -45.13
N GLY A 243 -0.32 0.15 -46.23
CA GLY A 243 0.13 -0.11 -47.61
C GLY A 243 1.22 0.82 -48.14
N TYR A 244 1.60 1.88 -47.41
CA TYR A 244 2.69 2.79 -47.78
C TYR A 244 4.03 2.28 -47.27
N ASP A 245 5.11 2.60 -47.98
CA ASP A 245 6.47 2.17 -47.61
C ASP A 245 6.88 2.73 -46.23
N ALA A 246 7.58 1.90 -45.46
CA ALA A 246 8.15 2.29 -44.17
C ALA A 246 9.47 3.03 -44.39
N ILE A 247 9.57 4.24 -43.82
CA ILE A 247 10.74 5.12 -43.91
C ILE A 247 11.53 5.21 -42.61
N GLY A 248 11.06 4.57 -41.55
CA GLY A 248 11.76 4.47 -40.28
C GLY A 248 10.91 3.78 -39.21
N THR A 249 11.42 3.73 -38.00
CA THR A 249 10.69 3.28 -36.80
C THR A 249 10.85 4.31 -35.68
N LEU A 250 9.85 4.41 -34.81
CA LEU A 250 9.95 5.23 -33.59
C LEU A 250 10.45 4.37 -32.43
N ALA A 251 11.26 4.97 -31.56
CA ALA A 251 11.62 4.35 -30.29
C ALA A 251 10.46 4.45 -29.29
N GLN A 252 10.39 3.50 -28.36
CA GLN A 252 9.42 3.53 -27.28
C GLN A 252 9.61 4.81 -26.44
N ASN A 253 8.52 5.54 -26.18
CA ASN A 253 8.47 6.83 -25.47
C ASN A 253 9.11 8.02 -26.21
N GLU A 254 9.41 7.90 -27.51
CA GLU A 254 9.88 9.03 -28.31
C GLU A 254 8.80 10.12 -28.44
N ILE A 255 9.15 11.36 -28.10
CA ILE A 255 8.23 12.51 -28.19
C ILE A 255 8.22 13.04 -29.61
N ILE A 256 7.02 13.15 -30.19
CA ILE A 256 6.80 13.63 -31.56
C ILE A 256 5.82 14.81 -31.58
N GLU A 257 5.95 15.67 -32.58
CA GLU A 257 5.01 16.76 -32.85
C GLU A 257 3.97 16.30 -33.86
N ARG A 258 2.68 16.45 -33.57
CA ARG A 258 1.61 16.21 -34.54
C ARG A 258 1.49 17.41 -35.48
N LEU A 259 1.54 17.15 -36.79
CA LEU A 259 1.37 18.17 -37.83
C LEU A 259 -0.06 18.17 -38.39
N GLU A 260 -0.57 17.01 -38.80
CA GLU A 260 -1.90 16.85 -39.40
C GLU A 260 -2.47 15.45 -39.15
N ALA A 261 -3.72 15.22 -39.54
CA ALA A 261 -4.34 13.90 -39.53
C ALA A 261 -4.91 13.55 -40.90
N SER A 262 -5.02 12.25 -41.18
CA SER A 262 -5.73 11.74 -42.34
C SER A 262 -7.22 12.07 -42.27
N ASP A 263 -7.91 11.98 -43.41
CA ASP A 263 -9.35 12.31 -43.50
C ASP A 263 -10.23 11.45 -42.58
N ASP A 264 -9.80 10.21 -42.28
CA ASP A 264 -10.46 9.30 -41.34
C ASP A 264 -10.03 9.50 -39.88
N GLY A 265 -8.99 10.31 -39.63
CA GLY A 265 -8.43 10.56 -38.30
C GLY A 265 -7.62 9.41 -37.70
N GLU A 266 -7.41 8.31 -38.43
CA GLU A 266 -6.73 7.12 -37.91
C GLU A 266 -5.20 7.20 -38.02
N TRP A 267 -4.67 8.12 -38.84
CA TRP A 267 -3.25 8.33 -39.03
C TRP A 267 -2.88 9.79 -38.78
N PHE A 268 -1.79 10.00 -38.05
CA PHE A 268 -1.21 11.33 -37.85
C PHE A 268 0.07 11.46 -38.66
N LYS A 269 0.21 12.59 -39.34
CA LYS A 269 1.51 13.03 -39.80
C LYS A 269 2.21 13.68 -38.64
N ILE A 270 3.42 13.22 -38.36
CA ILE A 270 4.22 13.67 -37.23
C ILE A 270 5.56 14.22 -37.70
N LYS A 271 6.20 14.97 -36.82
CA LYS A 271 7.58 15.44 -36.97
C LYS A 271 8.38 15.06 -35.74
N ARG A 272 9.56 14.49 -35.97
CA ARG A 272 10.52 14.12 -34.93
C ARG A 272 11.42 15.32 -34.59
N GLU A 273 12.10 15.26 -33.45
CA GLU A 273 13.05 16.30 -33.04
C GLU A 273 14.20 16.49 -34.05
N ASP A 274 14.62 15.40 -34.70
CA ASP A 274 15.63 15.41 -35.78
C ASP A 274 15.12 16.00 -37.11
N GLY A 275 13.85 16.40 -37.17
CA GLY A 275 13.19 17.02 -38.30
C GLY A 275 12.60 16.05 -39.32
N VAL A 276 12.70 14.73 -39.10
CA VAL A 276 12.10 13.73 -39.99
C VAL A 276 10.57 13.74 -39.85
N GLU A 277 9.88 13.81 -40.98
CA GLU A 277 8.41 13.74 -41.05
C GLU A 277 7.93 12.42 -41.64
N GLY A 278 6.79 11.94 -41.16
CA GLY A 278 6.12 10.77 -41.72
C GLY A 278 4.79 10.49 -41.05
N TRP A 279 4.12 9.43 -41.49
CA TRP A 279 2.79 9.05 -41.03
C TRP A 279 2.84 7.87 -40.08
N ILE A 280 2.06 7.93 -39.01
CA ILE A 280 1.92 6.86 -38.03
C ILE A 280 0.47 6.67 -37.61
N ALA A 281 0.07 5.44 -37.31
CA ALA A 281 -1.28 5.14 -36.85
C ALA A 281 -1.50 5.65 -35.42
N LEU A 282 -2.64 6.32 -35.22
CA LEU A 282 -3.05 6.92 -33.94
C LEU A 282 -3.11 5.91 -32.81
N GLU A 283 -3.46 4.65 -33.09
CA GLU A 283 -3.56 3.59 -32.08
C GLU A 283 -2.26 3.36 -31.29
N TYR A 284 -1.10 3.78 -31.81
CA TYR A 284 0.21 3.67 -31.16
C TYR A 284 0.69 4.96 -30.48
N LEU A 285 -0.12 6.02 -30.50
CA LEU A 285 0.23 7.32 -29.92
C LEU A 285 -0.59 7.58 -28.67
N ILE A 286 0.09 7.91 -27.57
CA ILE A 286 -0.54 8.37 -26.33
C ILE A 286 -0.47 9.90 -26.32
N LYS A 287 -1.64 10.55 -26.24
CA LYS A 287 -1.73 12.02 -26.16
C LYS A 287 -1.22 12.48 -24.81
N GLN A 288 -0.18 13.32 -24.78
CA GLN A 288 0.22 14.02 -23.56
C GLN A 288 -0.62 15.29 -23.38
N GLU A 289 -1.20 15.47 -22.19
CA GLU A 289 -1.85 16.71 -21.80
C GLU A 289 -0.78 17.72 -21.36
N GLN A 290 -0.70 18.87 -22.05
CA GLN A 290 0.15 19.96 -21.60
C GLN A 290 -0.43 20.56 -20.30
N PRO A 291 0.41 20.89 -19.30
CA PRO A 291 -0.06 21.66 -18.16
C PRO A 291 -0.54 23.04 -18.63
N GLU A 292 -1.73 23.44 -18.19
CA GLU A 292 -2.33 24.69 -18.64
C GLU A 292 -1.50 25.93 -18.22
N PRO A 293 -1.33 26.92 -19.11
CA PRO A 293 -0.71 28.18 -18.77
C PRO A 293 -1.68 29.02 -17.92
N ASN A 294 -1.18 29.50 -16.77
CA ASN A 294 -1.93 30.26 -15.77
C ASN A 294 -2.61 31.51 -16.37
N PRO A 295 -3.95 31.68 -16.24
CA PRO A 295 -4.63 32.91 -16.59
C PRO A 295 -5.10 33.70 -15.35
N ASP A 296 -4.88 35.01 -15.40
CA ASP A 296 -5.35 36.07 -14.50
C ASP A 296 -6.29 36.98 -15.36
N PRO A 297 -7.15 37.84 -14.80
CA PRO A 297 -8.43 37.62 -14.09
C PRO A 297 -9.70 37.90 -14.95
N GLU A 298 -10.88 37.60 -14.37
CA GLU A 298 -12.26 37.44 -14.95
C GLU A 298 -12.94 38.67 -15.63
N PRO A 299 -14.12 38.48 -16.29
CA PRO A 299 -15.39 38.70 -15.57
C PRO A 299 -16.58 37.74 -15.87
N ASP A 300 -17.22 37.31 -14.76
CA ASP A 300 -18.57 36.78 -14.44
C ASP A 300 -19.51 36.16 -15.49
N PRO A 301 -19.98 34.92 -15.24
CA PRO A 301 -21.32 34.44 -15.57
C PRO A 301 -22.26 34.40 -14.34
N ILE A 302 -23.54 34.67 -14.63
CA ILE A 302 -24.72 34.76 -13.73
C ILE A 302 -24.99 33.41 -13.01
N PRO A 303 -25.50 33.42 -11.76
CA PRO A 303 -25.23 32.37 -10.76
C PRO A 303 -26.11 31.12 -10.90
N ASP A 304 -25.47 29.97 -10.70
CA ASP A 304 -26.11 28.70 -10.39
C ASP A 304 -26.55 28.67 -8.90
N PRO A 305 -27.52 27.78 -8.53
CA PRO A 305 -28.18 27.81 -7.23
C PRO A 305 -27.19 27.61 -6.08
N ASP A 306 -27.42 28.35 -4.98
CA ASP A 306 -26.57 28.43 -3.80
C ASP A 306 -26.00 27.05 -3.41
N PRO A 307 -24.67 26.91 -3.25
CA PRO A 307 -24.09 25.74 -2.62
C PRO A 307 -24.69 25.57 -1.23
N GLU A 308 -24.88 24.33 -0.78
CA GLU A 308 -25.16 24.06 0.63
C GLU A 308 -24.14 24.84 1.47
N PRO A 309 -24.56 25.62 2.47
CA PRO A 309 -23.65 26.47 3.21
C PRO A 309 -22.58 25.59 3.85
N ASP A 310 -21.32 26.00 3.70
CA ASP A 310 -20.17 25.36 4.34
C ASP A 310 -20.54 25.00 5.79
N GLU A 311 -20.43 23.73 6.15
CA GLU A 311 -20.79 23.29 7.50
C GLU A 311 -19.90 24.02 8.50
N GLN A 312 -20.50 24.80 9.42
CA GLN A 312 -19.76 25.53 10.45
C GLN A 312 -20.02 24.91 11.82
N TRP A 313 -18.99 24.84 12.65
CA TRP A 313 -19.07 24.35 14.03
C TRP A 313 -18.81 25.50 15.01
N GLY A 314 -19.33 25.35 16.23
CA GLY A 314 -19.11 26.29 17.33
C GLY A 314 -18.65 25.57 18.59
N ARG A 315 -17.48 25.93 19.12
CA ARG A 315 -17.03 25.54 20.47
C ARG A 315 -17.54 26.54 21.50
N VAL A 316 -18.22 26.06 22.53
CA VAL A 316 -18.83 26.91 23.58
C VAL A 316 -17.76 27.43 24.55
N LEU A 317 -17.58 28.75 24.61
CA LEU A 317 -16.62 29.42 25.48
C LEU A 317 -17.21 29.88 26.82
N ALA A 318 -18.55 29.86 26.98
CA ALA A 318 -19.19 30.26 28.23
C ALA A 318 -18.83 29.28 29.36
N ASN A 319 -18.50 29.81 30.55
CA ASN A 319 -18.23 29.03 31.76
C ASN A 319 -19.20 29.47 32.87
N PRO A 320 -19.99 28.57 33.49
CA PRO A 320 -19.98 27.11 33.27
C PRO A 320 -20.84 26.65 32.10
N ARG A 321 -21.86 27.42 31.68
CA ARG A 321 -22.86 26.99 30.68
C ARG A 321 -23.39 28.15 29.82
N LEU A 322 -23.84 27.82 28.62
CA LEU A 322 -24.51 28.73 27.68
C LEU A 322 -25.99 28.36 27.51
N ASN A 323 -26.91 29.33 27.65
CA ASN A 323 -28.34 29.08 27.44
C ASN A 323 -28.68 28.95 25.95
N VAL A 324 -29.51 27.95 25.63
CA VAL A 324 -30.11 27.73 24.30
C VAL A 324 -31.60 28.08 24.38
N ARG A 325 -32.10 28.89 23.44
CA ARG A 325 -33.44 29.50 23.50
C ARG A 325 -34.29 29.18 22.26
N GLU A 326 -35.60 29.37 22.38
CA GLU A 326 -36.56 29.18 21.27
C GLU A 326 -36.34 30.17 20.10
N GLY A 327 -35.75 31.35 20.36
CA GLY A 327 -35.52 32.39 19.37
C GLY A 327 -34.26 33.23 19.63
N ALA A 328 -33.84 34.01 18.63
CA ALA A 328 -32.65 34.86 18.65
C ALA A 328 -32.86 36.11 19.54
N GLY A 329 -32.67 35.95 20.84
CA GLY A 329 -32.80 37.04 21.81
C GLY A 329 -32.94 36.57 23.26
N VAL A 330 -32.56 37.42 24.20
CA VAL A 330 -32.61 37.11 25.65
C VAL A 330 -34.03 36.99 26.20
N GLN A 331 -35.03 37.50 25.48
CA GLN A 331 -36.45 37.45 25.81
C GLN A 331 -37.10 36.08 25.53
N TYR A 332 -36.51 35.25 24.67
CA TYR A 332 -37.09 33.96 24.32
C TYR A 332 -36.86 32.92 25.42
N ARG A 333 -37.81 31.98 25.56
CA ARG A 333 -37.75 30.89 26.56
C ARG A 333 -36.46 30.08 26.40
N VAL A 334 -35.83 29.74 27.53
CA VAL A 334 -34.68 28.83 27.57
C VAL A 334 -35.18 27.40 27.40
N LEU A 335 -34.67 26.71 26.40
CA LEU A 335 -34.95 25.31 26.08
C LEU A 335 -33.98 24.36 26.81
N GLY A 336 -32.76 24.81 27.06
CA GLY A 336 -31.71 24.04 27.74
C GLY A 336 -30.38 24.80 27.79
N THR A 337 -29.30 24.09 28.11
CA THR A 337 -27.96 24.68 28.25
C THR A 337 -26.90 23.82 27.59
N LEU A 338 -25.87 24.45 27.01
CA LEU A 338 -24.65 23.80 26.53
C LEU A 338 -23.52 24.01 27.55
N ASN A 339 -22.64 23.03 27.71
CA ASN A 339 -21.50 23.07 28.63
C ASN A 339 -20.30 23.80 28.01
N HIS A 340 -19.37 24.28 28.86
CA HIS A 340 -18.09 24.80 28.40
C HIS A 340 -17.34 23.75 27.55
N ASN A 341 -16.67 24.18 26.48
CA ASN A 341 -15.98 23.36 25.48
C ASN A 341 -16.84 22.42 24.64
N GLN A 342 -18.15 22.38 24.85
CA GLN A 342 -19.04 21.58 24.01
C GLN A 342 -19.00 22.07 22.56
N ILE A 343 -18.98 21.13 21.60
CA ILE A 343 -19.01 21.40 20.16
C ILE A 343 -20.44 21.24 19.67
N VAL A 344 -20.93 22.21 18.89
CA VAL A 344 -22.25 22.18 18.27
C VAL A 344 -22.18 22.57 16.80
N LYS A 345 -23.06 22.01 15.97
CA LYS A 345 -23.19 22.40 14.56
C LYS A 345 -23.96 23.72 14.47
N ILE A 346 -23.47 24.67 13.69
CA ILE A 346 -24.14 25.95 13.42
C ILE A 346 -25.00 25.78 12.18
N LEU A 347 -26.32 25.86 12.37
CA LEU A 347 -27.29 25.68 11.29
C LEU A 347 -27.56 26.97 10.52
N LYS A 348 -27.54 28.13 11.20
CA LYS A 348 -27.68 29.46 10.60
C LYS A 348 -27.49 30.58 11.62
N PHE A 349 -27.33 31.80 11.11
CA PHE A 349 -27.34 33.04 11.90
C PHE A 349 -28.66 33.79 11.78
N ASN A 350 -28.92 34.72 12.70
CA ASN A 350 -29.96 35.74 12.51
C ASN A 350 -29.42 36.90 11.66
N ASP A 351 -30.29 37.82 11.24
CA ASP A 351 -29.97 38.86 10.24
C ASP A 351 -28.75 39.73 10.61
N ASP A 352 -28.54 40.00 11.90
CA ASP A 352 -27.41 40.82 12.39
C ASP A 352 -26.20 39.99 12.86
N LYS A 353 -26.24 38.67 12.70
CA LYS A 353 -25.24 37.71 13.16
C LYS A 353 -24.85 37.91 14.64
N SER A 354 -25.79 38.28 15.50
CA SER A 354 -25.56 38.31 16.96
C SER A 354 -25.95 37.00 17.67
N TRP A 355 -26.74 36.16 16.99
CA TRP A 355 -27.18 34.84 17.45
C TRP A 355 -26.98 33.78 16.37
N ALA A 356 -26.65 32.56 16.82
CA ALA A 356 -26.57 31.36 15.99
C ALA A 356 -27.63 30.37 16.42
N LYS A 357 -28.29 29.72 15.45
CA LYS A 357 -29.10 28.53 15.68
C LYS A 357 -28.18 27.32 15.60
N VAL A 358 -28.12 26.54 16.67
CA VAL A 358 -27.19 25.43 16.83
C VAL A 358 -27.92 24.11 17.00
N LEU A 359 -27.24 23.02 16.64
CA LEU A 359 -27.63 21.63 16.84
C LEU A 359 -26.54 20.92 17.64
N ASP A 360 -26.90 20.40 18.81
CA ASP A 360 -26.12 19.42 19.54
C ASP A 360 -26.53 18.01 19.07
N GLU A 361 -25.62 17.30 18.42
CA GLU A 361 -25.87 15.99 17.79
C GLU A 361 -25.72 14.82 18.78
N ALA A 362 -25.36 15.08 20.04
CA ALA A 362 -25.30 14.07 21.09
C ALA A 362 -26.69 13.44 21.34
N GLU A 363 -26.71 12.21 21.88
CA GLU A 363 -27.96 11.51 22.21
C GLU A 363 -28.77 12.31 23.25
N GLY A 364 -29.96 12.79 22.85
CA GLY A 364 -30.79 13.71 23.67
C GLY A 364 -30.43 15.21 23.50
N GLY A 365 -29.63 15.54 22.50
CA GLY A 365 -29.16 16.89 22.20
C GLY A 365 -30.26 17.90 21.83
N ILE A 366 -29.90 19.18 21.93
CA ILE A 366 -30.82 20.31 21.84
C ILE A 366 -30.59 21.12 20.57
N THR A 367 -31.69 21.52 19.91
CA THR A 367 -31.66 22.50 18.81
C THR A 367 -32.27 23.82 19.26
N GLY A 368 -31.57 24.94 19.09
CA GLY A 368 -32.10 26.27 19.42
C GLY A 368 -31.09 27.39 19.23
N TRP A 369 -31.41 28.58 19.71
CA TRP A 369 -30.61 29.80 19.50
C TRP A 369 -29.73 30.13 20.71
N CYS A 370 -28.45 30.44 20.46
CA CYS A 370 -27.52 30.97 21.46
C CYS A 370 -26.73 32.17 20.90
N SER A 371 -26.12 32.96 21.79
CA SER A 371 -25.38 34.17 21.36
C SER A 371 -23.98 33.79 20.87
N ILE A 372 -23.61 34.27 19.68
CA ILE A 372 -22.32 33.98 19.03
C ILE A 372 -21.14 34.50 19.86
N LYS A 373 -21.34 35.54 20.69
CA LYS A 373 -20.32 36.07 21.60
C LYS A 373 -19.66 34.98 22.47
N TYR A 374 -20.35 33.87 22.69
CA TYR A 374 -19.88 32.75 23.50
C TYR A 374 -19.50 31.51 22.68
N LEU A 375 -19.31 31.66 21.37
CA LEU A 375 -18.88 30.60 20.47
C LEU A 375 -17.55 30.98 19.83
N LEU A 376 -16.64 30.00 19.73
CA LEU A 376 -15.54 30.01 18.77
C LEU A 376 -16.03 29.26 17.52
N ILE A 377 -16.21 29.97 16.40
CA ILE A 377 -16.68 29.39 15.14
C ILE A 377 -15.49 28.82 14.36
N THR A 378 -15.63 27.60 13.83
CA THR A 378 -14.60 26.90 13.05
C THR A 378 -15.20 26.21 11.82
N ASP A 379 -14.40 26.08 10.76
CA ASP A 379 -14.80 25.47 9.47
C ASP A 379 -14.50 23.97 9.38
N THR A 380 -14.03 23.36 10.47
CA THR A 380 -13.90 21.92 10.70
C THR A 380 -14.26 21.64 12.17
N PRO A 381 -14.82 20.47 12.53
CA PRO A 381 -15.13 20.16 13.93
C PRO A 381 -13.81 20.09 14.70
N PRO A 382 -13.56 20.98 15.67
CA PRO A 382 -12.31 20.96 16.39
C PRO A 382 -12.32 19.76 17.32
N THR A 383 -11.26 18.95 17.25
CA THR A 383 -11.03 17.79 18.11
C THR A 383 -11.24 18.19 19.57
N PRO A 384 -12.03 17.45 20.37
CA PRO A 384 -12.22 17.79 21.77
C PRO A 384 -10.87 17.79 22.49
N GLU A 385 -10.56 18.89 23.18
CA GLU A 385 -9.43 18.94 24.09
C GLU A 385 -9.61 17.86 25.17
N PRO A 386 -8.57 17.05 25.45
CA PRO A 386 -8.68 16.00 26.45
C PRO A 386 -9.02 16.59 27.83
N GLU A 387 -9.97 15.96 28.53
CA GLU A 387 -10.26 16.29 29.92
C GLU A 387 -8.98 16.12 30.77
N PRO A 388 -8.74 16.99 31.77
CA PRO A 388 -7.56 16.89 32.62
C PRO A 388 -7.61 15.58 33.44
N GLU A 389 -6.62 14.73 33.22
CA GLU A 389 -6.38 13.54 34.03
C GLU A 389 -6.11 13.90 35.52
N PRO A 390 -6.49 13.03 36.48
CA PRO A 390 -6.19 13.26 37.89
C PRO A 390 -4.68 13.37 38.11
N GLU A 391 -4.27 14.34 38.94
CA GLU A 391 -2.86 14.66 39.19
C GLU A 391 -2.03 13.39 39.49
N PRO A 392 -0.97 13.12 38.71
CA PRO A 392 -0.05 12.03 39.00
C PRO A 392 0.71 12.31 40.29
N GLU A 393 0.95 11.25 41.07
CA GLU A 393 1.94 11.29 42.15
C GLU A 393 3.27 11.86 41.60
N PRO A 394 3.98 12.71 42.36
CA PRO A 394 5.14 13.42 41.84
C PRO A 394 6.17 12.43 41.29
N GLU A 395 6.45 12.56 39.99
CA GLU A 395 7.50 11.81 39.31
C GLU A 395 8.83 12.02 40.05
N PRO A 396 9.67 10.97 40.17
CA PRO A 396 11.02 11.16 40.67
C PRO A 396 11.74 12.15 39.75
N GLU A 397 12.30 13.22 40.32
CA GLU A 397 13.09 14.19 39.55
C GLU A 397 14.14 13.46 38.70
N PRO A 398 14.33 13.86 37.43
CA PRO A 398 15.27 13.22 36.53
C PRO A 398 16.64 13.20 37.19
N ASN A 399 17.23 12.00 37.28
CA ASN A 399 18.55 11.82 37.85
C ASN A 399 19.54 12.75 37.08
N PRO A 400 20.17 13.73 37.75
CA PRO A 400 21.07 14.66 37.09
C PRO A 400 22.32 13.99 36.50
N ASP A 401 22.56 12.72 36.85
CA ASP A 401 23.65 11.89 36.34
C ASP A 401 23.19 10.86 35.27
N ALA A 402 21.94 10.93 34.79
CA ALA A 402 21.45 10.04 33.75
C ALA A 402 22.15 10.32 32.41
N GLU A 403 22.76 9.28 31.82
CA GLU A 403 23.32 9.36 30.47
C GLU A 403 22.22 9.11 29.44
N TRP A 404 22.05 10.04 28.49
CA TRP A 404 21.04 9.95 27.43
C TRP A 404 21.69 9.69 26.07
N TYR A 405 20.97 8.93 25.25
CA TYR A 405 21.44 8.53 23.93
C TYR A 405 20.33 8.66 22.89
N ARG A 406 20.70 9.11 21.70
CA ARG A 406 19.85 9.14 20.50
C ARG A 406 20.11 7.90 19.66
N VAL A 407 19.04 7.32 19.13
CA VAL A 407 19.12 6.17 18.23
C VAL A 407 19.52 6.63 16.82
N THR A 408 20.60 6.09 16.29
CA THR A 408 21.11 6.46 14.95
C THR A 408 20.65 5.49 13.84
N ALA A 409 20.07 4.35 14.20
CA ALA A 409 19.54 3.37 13.25
C ALA A 409 18.06 3.60 12.95
N TYR A 410 17.64 3.43 11.70
CA TYR A 410 16.23 3.50 11.27
C TYR A 410 15.29 2.62 12.07
N ALA A 411 15.73 1.41 12.42
CA ALA A 411 15.00 0.51 13.31
C ALA A 411 15.99 -0.31 14.14
N LEU A 412 16.04 -0.05 15.44
CA LEU A 412 16.93 -0.72 16.38
C LEU A 412 16.14 -1.73 17.23
N ASN A 413 16.47 -3.01 17.10
CA ASN A 413 15.86 -4.05 17.94
C ASN A 413 16.34 -3.94 19.39
N VAL A 414 15.39 -3.86 20.32
CA VAL A 414 15.62 -3.91 21.78
C VAL A 414 15.50 -5.35 22.24
N ARG A 415 16.48 -5.86 22.98
CA ARG A 415 16.59 -7.27 23.33
C ARG A 415 16.50 -7.54 24.83
N LYS A 416 16.16 -8.76 25.20
CA LYS A 416 16.09 -9.19 26.61
C LYS A 416 17.47 -9.26 27.29
N GLY A 417 18.55 -9.35 26.52
CA GLY A 417 19.94 -9.45 27.00
C GLY A 417 20.97 -8.89 26.02
N PRO A 418 22.24 -8.70 26.47
CA PRO A 418 23.30 -7.99 25.74
C PRO A 418 23.97 -8.83 24.64
N SER A 419 23.20 -9.40 23.74
CA SER A 419 23.70 -10.07 22.53
C SER A 419 22.60 -10.20 21.47
N THR A 420 22.98 -10.49 20.23
CA THR A 420 22.04 -10.76 19.13
C THR A 420 21.26 -12.08 19.28
N THR A 421 21.65 -12.96 20.21
CA THR A 421 20.98 -14.26 20.43
C THR A 421 19.83 -14.16 21.43
N PHE A 422 19.69 -13.05 22.15
CA PHE A 422 18.56 -12.83 23.06
C PHE A 422 17.30 -12.40 22.29
N GLU A 423 16.13 -12.81 22.79
CA GLU A 423 14.82 -12.46 22.27
C GLU A 423 14.65 -10.94 22.13
N ILE A 424 13.93 -10.53 21.09
CA ILE A 424 13.57 -9.12 20.87
C ILE A 424 12.33 -8.81 21.72
N VAL A 425 12.38 -7.73 22.48
CA VAL A 425 11.30 -7.26 23.36
C VAL A 425 10.66 -5.97 22.88
N GLY A 426 11.23 -5.33 21.85
CA GLY A 426 10.69 -4.13 21.24
C GLY A 426 11.61 -3.57 20.15
N LYS A 427 11.28 -2.38 19.64
CA LYS A 427 12.09 -1.65 18.66
C LYS A 427 12.12 -0.16 19.01
N LEU A 428 13.21 0.50 18.65
CA LEU A 428 13.36 1.95 18.70
C LEU A 428 13.51 2.49 17.27
N SER A 429 12.98 3.68 17.04
CA SER A 429 13.08 4.38 15.75
C SER A 429 14.30 5.31 15.72
N ARG A 430 14.75 5.73 14.53
CA ARG A 430 15.81 6.75 14.42
C ARG A 430 15.38 8.03 15.14
N ASP A 431 16.36 8.70 15.73
CA ASP A 431 16.25 9.94 16.50
C ASP A 431 15.49 9.84 17.83
N GLU A 432 14.98 8.67 18.18
CA GLU A 432 14.40 8.39 19.50
C GLU A 432 15.48 8.55 20.58
N VAL A 433 15.14 9.28 21.64
CA VAL A 433 16.03 9.52 22.79
C VAL A 433 15.71 8.54 23.90
N VAL A 434 16.73 7.86 24.40
CA VAL A 434 16.63 6.83 25.43
C VAL A 434 17.61 7.11 26.57
N GLU A 435 17.17 6.80 27.78
CA GLU A 435 17.99 6.82 28.99
C GLU A 435 18.82 5.53 29.04
N LYS A 436 20.12 5.63 29.30
CA LYS A 436 20.95 4.46 29.61
C LYS A 436 20.82 4.10 31.08
N LEU A 437 20.35 2.88 31.32
CA LEU A 437 20.21 2.29 32.65
C LEU A 437 21.43 1.47 33.08
N ASP A 438 22.10 0.79 32.14
CA ASP A 438 23.23 -0.10 32.44
C ASP A 438 24.09 -0.40 31.19
N SER A 439 25.23 -1.07 31.36
CA SER A 439 26.06 -1.60 30.27
C SER A 439 26.66 -2.96 30.61
N ASN A 440 26.84 -3.82 29.61
CA ASN A 440 27.53 -5.10 29.81
C ASN A 440 29.04 -4.91 30.03
N ASP A 441 29.75 -5.97 30.43
CA ASP A 441 31.17 -5.91 30.82
C ASP A 441 32.10 -5.28 29.75
N ASP A 442 31.84 -5.54 28.47
CA ASP A 442 32.64 -4.98 27.37
C ASP A 442 32.11 -3.65 26.81
N LYS A 443 31.04 -3.11 27.41
CA LYS A 443 30.37 -1.85 27.07
C LYS A 443 29.91 -1.76 25.61
N LYS A 444 29.69 -2.89 24.93
CA LYS A 444 29.14 -2.91 23.56
C LYS A 444 27.62 -2.94 23.53
N TRP A 445 26.98 -3.26 24.65
CA TRP A 445 25.54 -3.29 24.79
C TRP A 445 25.11 -2.44 25.97
N PHE A 446 24.14 -1.57 25.74
CA PHE A 446 23.54 -0.73 26.76
C PHE A 446 22.13 -1.21 27.04
N LYS A 447 21.79 -1.27 28.32
CA LYS A 447 20.41 -1.42 28.75
C LYS A 447 19.81 -0.02 28.77
N ILE A 448 18.72 0.17 28.05
CA ILE A 448 18.08 1.46 27.86
C ILE A 448 16.65 1.47 28.37
N ARG A 449 16.07 2.66 28.49
CA ARG A 449 14.66 2.93 28.68
C ARG A 449 14.22 4.06 27.76
N ASN A 450 13.15 3.88 27.01
CA ASN A 450 12.56 4.96 26.21
C ASN A 450 11.41 5.67 26.95
N ALA A 451 10.84 6.69 26.30
CA ALA A 451 9.72 7.48 26.85
C ALA A 451 8.43 6.67 27.11
N ASN A 452 8.31 5.48 26.53
CA ASN A 452 7.18 4.56 26.72
C ASN A 452 7.50 3.44 27.74
N ASP A 453 8.53 3.62 28.56
CA ASP A 453 9.03 2.64 29.54
C ASP A 453 9.46 1.28 28.95
N LEU A 454 9.78 1.22 27.64
CA LEU A 454 10.38 0.04 27.03
C LEU A 454 11.81 -0.13 27.55
N ILE A 455 12.04 -1.18 28.34
CA ILE A 455 13.34 -1.51 28.92
C ILE A 455 13.96 -2.72 28.22
N GLY A 456 15.19 -2.58 27.75
CA GLY A 456 15.97 -3.71 27.23
C GLY A 456 17.33 -3.32 26.70
N TRP A 457 18.02 -4.27 26.07
CA TRP A 457 19.40 -4.16 25.64
C TRP A 457 19.52 -3.86 24.15
N VAL A 458 20.33 -2.85 23.82
CA VAL A 458 20.64 -2.44 22.45
C VAL A 458 22.14 -2.34 22.25
N SER A 459 22.60 -2.47 21.00
CA SER A 459 24.02 -2.31 20.69
C SER A 459 24.41 -0.84 20.72
N LYS A 460 25.48 -0.52 21.43
CA LYS A 460 26.06 0.83 21.53
C LYS A 460 26.36 1.44 20.16
N ASN A 461 26.67 0.62 19.13
CA ASN A 461 27.02 1.09 17.80
C ASN A 461 25.88 1.88 17.09
N TYR A 462 24.67 1.80 17.61
CA TYR A 462 23.49 2.50 17.07
C TYR A 462 22.98 3.60 18.01
N LEU A 463 23.83 4.04 18.94
CA LEU A 463 23.54 5.07 19.92
C LEU A 463 24.58 6.19 19.84
N GLU A 464 24.11 7.43 19.87
CA GLU A 464 24.91 8.64 19.97
C GLU A 464 24.55 9.38 21.25
N GLU A 465 25.53 9.84 22.02
CA GLU A 465 25.29 10.55 23.27
C GLU A 465 24.56 11.88 23.00
N THR A 466 23.52 12.20 23.78
CA THR A 466 22.69 13.39 23.57
C THR A 466 22.17 13.94 24.90
N ASP A 467 21.55 15.11 24.87
CA ASP A 467 20.76 15.64 25.99
C ASP A 467 19.26 15.44 25.70
N PRO A 468 18.42 15.15 26.71
CA PRO A 468 16.99 14.92 26.53
C PRO A 468 16.24 16.16 26.01
N SER A 469 16.83 17.35 26.20
CA SER A 469 16.33 18.65 25.72
C SER A 469 17.00 19.14 24.44
N SER A 470 17.96 18.38 23.88
CA SER A 470 18.59 18.76 22.62
C SER A 470 17.60 18.55 21.46
N PRO A 471 17.24 19.60 20.70
CA PRO A 471 16.50 19.40 19.46
C PRO A 471 17.29 18.42 18.59
N GLY A 472 16.58 17.48 17.96
CA GLY A 472 17.19 16.58 16.99
C GLY A 472 17.86 17.38 15.87
N PRO A 473 18.82 16.79 15.13
CA PRO A 473 19.25 17.39 13.88
C PRO A 473 18.01 17.70 13.02
N ASP A 474 18.05 18.79 12.25
CA ASP A 474 17.04 19.05 11.21
C ASP A 474 16.82 17.75 10.44
N PRO A 475 15.57 17.34 10.14
CA PRO A 475 15.33 16.12 9.40
C PRO A 475 16.12 16.23 8.09
N GLU A 476 17.20 15.46 8.00
CA GLU A 476 17.81 15.16 6.72
C GLU A 476 16.66 14.64 5.85
N PRO A 477 16.57 15.08 4.57
CA PRO A 477 15.55 14.57 3.69
C PRO A 477 15.57 13.05 3.80
N GLU A 478 14.40 12.45 4.08
CA GLU A 478 14.30 11.00 4.15
C GLU A 478 15.02 10.44 2.92
N PRO A 479 15.96 9.49 3.09
CA PRO A 479 16.65 8.95 1.94
C PRO A 479 15.58 8.42 1.02
N ASP A 480 15.65 8.80 -0.25
CA ASP A 480 14.76 8.27 -1.27
C ASP A 480 14.82 6.73 -1.21
N LEU A 481 13.80 6.13 -0.61
CA LEU A 481 13.71 4.69 -0.35
C LEU A 481 13.67 3.89 -1.66
N SER A 482 13.53 4.57 -2.81
CA SER A 482 13.71 3.98 -4.14
C SER A 482 15.18 3.63 -4.46
N ARG A 483 16.14 4.07 -3.63
CA ARG A 483 17.58 3.89 -3.86
C ARG A 483 18.23 2.89 -2.91
N LEU A 484 17.49 2.39 -1.92
CA LEU A 484 17.92 1.43 -0.90
C LEU A 484 17.41 0.01 -1.24
N GLY A 485 18.03 -1.01 -0.64
CA GLY A 485 17.66 -2.41 -0.83
C GLY A 485 18.68 -3.21 -1.66
N ARG A 486 18.26 -4.34 -2.24
CA ARG A 486 19.17 -5.24 -2.97
C ARG A 486 19.69 -4.56 -4.25
N HIS A 487 20.99 -4.68 -4.49
CA HIS A 487 21.67 -4.19 -5.68
C HIS A 487 22.67 -5.24 -6.18
N GLN A 488 22.76 -5.40 -7.50
CA GLN A 488 23.69 -6.30 -8.17
C GLN A 488 24.93 -5.53 -8.63
N VAL A 489 26.12 -6.11 -8.41
CA VAL A 489 27.38 -5.59 -8.94
C VAL A 489 27.46 -5.81 -10.44
N THR A 490 27.63 -4.75 -11.23
CA THR A 490 27.68 -4.79 -12.71
C THR A 490 29.10 -4.73 -13.29
N THR A 491 30.12 -4.78 -12.44
CA THR A 491 31.54 -4.74 -12.85
C THR A 491 32.30 -5.97 -12.36
N ASN A 492 33.32 -6.39 -13.12
CA ASN A 492 34.18 -7.52 -12.75
C ASN A 492 35.03 -7.27 -11.50
N SER A 493 35.26 -6.00 -11.15
CA SER A 493 36.01 -5.63 -9.95
C SER A 493 35.46 -4.34 -9.36
N LEU A 494 34.64 -4.48 -8.33
CA LEU A 494 34.15 -3.37 -7.53
C LEU A 494 35.06 -3.19 -6.33
N ARG A 495 35.54 -1.97 -6.10
CA ARG A 495 36.29 -1.62 -4.88
C ARG A 495 35.33 -1.07 -3.84
N VAL A 496 35.46 -1.56 -2.62
CA VAL A 496 34.69 -1.14 -1.45
C VAL A 496 35.64 -0.42 -0.52
N ARG A 497 35.28 0.80 -0.12
CA ARG A 497 36.13 1.76 0.59
C ARG A 497 35.54 2.12 1.95
N ARG A 498 36.34 2.66 2.86
CA ARG A 498 35.84 3.01 4.20
C ARG A 498 34.88 4.21 4.16
N GLU A 499 35.12 5.16 3.28
CA GLU A 499 34.39 6.41 3.03
C GLU A 499 33.99 6.56 1.55
N PRO A 500 32.98 7.40 1.21
CA PRO A 500 32.46 7.59 -0.16
C PRO A 500 33.38 8.47 -1.02
N GLU A 501 34.65 8.10 -1.16
CA GLU A 501 35.62 8.84 -1.97
C GLU A 501 36.63 7.92 -2.68
N ALA A 502 37.07 8.30 -3.88
CA ALA A 502 37.92 7.45 -4.71
C ALA A 502 39.36 7.30 -4.18
N SER A 503 39.78 8.20 -3.29
CA SER A 503 41.08 8.23 -2.63
C SER A 503 41.18 7.32 -1.40
N ASP A 504 40.07 6.96 -0.79
CA ASP A 504 40.09 6.32 0.53
C ASP A 504 40.46 4.83 0.49
N GLU A 505 40.86 4.31 1.65
CA GLU A 505 41.29 2.95 1.90
C GLU A 505 40.29 1.92 1.36
N VAL A 506 40.80 0.97 0.57
CA VAL A 506 40.01 -0.15 0.07
C VAL A 506 39.91 -1.21 1.15
N VAL A 507 38.71 -1.35 1.73
CA VAL A 507 38.39 -2.31 2.79
C VAL A 507 37.91 -3.66 2.24
N GLY A 508 37.62 -3.74 0.94
CA GLY A 508 37.27 -4.98 0.28
C GLY A 508 37.01 -4.83 -1.22
N GLY A 509 36.64 -5.93 -1.87
CA GLY A 509 36.27 -5.92 -3.28
C GLY A 509 35.24 -6.97 -3.63
N ARG A 510 34.53 -6.77 -4.74
CA ARG A 510 33.45 -7.64 -5.23
C ARG A 510 33.54 -7.86 -6.73
N VAL A 511 32.86 -8.89 -7.19
CA VAL A 511 32.86 -9.34 -8.59
C VAL A 511 31.47 -9.23 -9.20
N LEU A 512 31.41 -9.33 -10.52
CA LEU A 512 30.19 -9.25 -11.31
C LEU A 512 29.10 -10.20 -10.76
N ASN A 513 27.85 -9.73 -10.76
CA ASN A 513 26.63 -10.41 -10.32
C ASN A 513 26.44 -10.62 -8.81
N ASP A 514 27.36 -10.15 -7.98
CA ASP A 514 27.22 -10.26 -6.52
C ASP A 514 26.09 -9.35 -6.00
N ILE A 515 25.16 -9.92 -5.22
CA ILE A 515 24.03 -9.19 -4.65
C ILE A 515 24.38 -8.62 -3.27
N ARG A 516 24.11 -7.33 -3.09
CA ARG A 516 24.45 -6.54 -1.90
C ARG A 516 23.27 -5.73 -1.42
N TRP A 517 23.14 -5.63 -0.11
CA TRP A 517 22.19 -4.70 0.49
C TRP A 517 22.81 -3.31 0.54
N VAL A 518 22.12 -2.33 -0.03
CA VAL A 518 22.46 -0.90 0.06
C VAL A 518 21.63 -0.29 1.18
N ASP A 519 22.30 0.19 2.23
CA ASP A 519 21.65 0.80 3.40
C ASP A 519 21.87 2.32 3.52
N ALA A 520 22.72 2.91 2.66
CA ALA A 520 22.89 4.36 2.53
C ALA A 520 23.44 4.74 1.14
N ASP A 521 23.13 5.97 0.70
CA ASP A 521 23.71 6.63 -0.48
C ASP A 521 24.42 7.92 -0.03
N SER A 522 25.42 8.37 -0.79
CA SER A 522 25.97 9.72 -0.62
C SER A 522 24.97 10.77 -1.13
N ASP A 523 25.05 11.99 -0.61
CA ASP A 523 24.15 13.10 -1.00
C ASP A 523 24.18 13.38 -2.51
N ASP A 524 25.33 13.17 -3.16
CA ASP A 524 25.49 13.34 -4.60
C ASP A 524 25.07 12.11 -5.42
N GLY A 525 24.66 11.04 -4.76
CA GLY A 525 24.20 9.79 -5.34
C GLY A 525 25.28 8.95 -6.01
N LYS A 526 26.57 9.36 -5.94
CA LYS A 526 27.67 8.68 -6.65
C LYS A 526 28.22 7.49 -5.89
N TRP A 527 27.92 7.37 -4.61
CA TRP A 527 28.40 6.30 -3.74
C TRP A 527 27.23 5.60 -3.04
N LYS A 528 27.34 4.29 -2.92
CA LYS A 528 26.41 3.45 -2.16
C LYS A 528 27.17 2.71 -1.07
N LYS A 529 26.63 2.72 0.14
CA LYS A 529 27.15 1.92 1.25
C LYS A 529 26.53 0.54 1.18
N ILE A 530 27.37 -0.48 1.12
CA ILE A 530 26.94 -1.86 1.03
C ILE A 530 27.25 -2.64 2.30
N LYS A 531 26.38 -3.59 2.63
CA LYS A 531 26.53 -4.50 3.77
C LYS A 531 26.22 -5.94 3.38
N LYS A 532 27.14 -6.86 3.66
CA LYS A 532 26.91 -8.32 3.68
C LYS A 532 28.09 -9.04 4.33
N ASP A 533 27.79 -9.85 5.32
CA ASP A 533 28.72 -10.48 6.26
C ASP A 533 29.60 -9.43 6.96
N ASP A 534 30.91 -9.64 7.03
CA ASP A 534 31.86 -8.73 7.69
C ASP A 534 32.28 -7.53 6.81
N LEU A 535 31.85 -7.46 5.55
CA LEU A 535 32.20 -6.32 4.68
C LEU A 535 31.15 -5.22 4.76
N VAL A 536 31.60 -4.07 5.26
CA VAL A 536 30.87 -2.80 5.28
C VAL A 536 31.74 -1.73 4.65
N GLY A 537 31.20 -0.99 3.69
CA GLY A 537 31.90 0.14 3.08
C GLY A 537 31.20 0.69 1.83
N TRP A 538 31.79 1.71 1.24
CA TRP A 538 31.26 2.48 0.13
C TRP A 538 31.82 2.04 -1.21
N CYS A 539 30.98 1.97 -2.23
CA CYS A 539 31.39 1.69 -3.60
C CYS A 539 30.67 2.63 -4.57
N ALA A 540 31.22 2.76 -5.79
CA ALA A 540 30.67 3.68 -6.77
C ALA A 540 29.31 3.16 -7.30
N ALA A 541 28.30 4.02 -7.26
CA ALA A 541 26.91 3.69 -7.57
C ALA A 541 26.72 3.22 -9.02
N ASN A 542 27.52 3.72 -9.96
CA ASN A 542 27.49 3.34 -11.37
C ASN A 542 27.86 1.88 -11.65
N TYR A 543 28.42 1.18 -10.66
CA TYR A 543 28.72 -0.25 -10.73
C TYR A 543 27.71 -1.11 -9.98
N LEU A 544 26.59 -0.51 -9.58
CA LEU A 544 25.47 -1.18 -8.95
C LEU A 544 24.21 -0.91 -9.76
N THR A 545 23.41 -1.95 -9.96
CA THR A 545 22.06 -1.83 -10.50
C THR A 545 21.09 -2.33 -9.45
N ARG A 546 19.96 -1.65 -9.28
CA ARG A 546 18.93 -2.09 -8.32
C ARG A 546 18.51 -3.50 -8.71
N TYR A 547 18.62 -4.41 -7.75
CA TYR A 547 18.24 -5.79 -7.90
C TYR A 547 16.88 -5.95 -7.22
N PRO A 548 15.87 -6.50 -7.91
CA PRO A 548 14.55 -6.71 -7.33
C PRO A 548 14.64 -7.52 -6.03
#